data_AF-A0A7K1SY58-F1
#
_entry.id   AF-A0A7K1SY58-F1
#
_cell.length_a   1.000
_cell.length_b   1.000
_cell.length_c   1.000
_cell.angle_alpha   90.00
_cell.angle_beta   90.00
_cell.angle_gamma   90.00
#
_symmetry.space_group_name_H-M   'P 1'
#
loop_
_entity.id
_entity.type
_entity.pdbx_description
1 polymer ?
#
loop_
_entity_poly.entity_id
_entity_poly.type
_entity_poly.pdbx_seq_one_letter_code
_entity_poly.pdbx_strand_id
1 'polypeptide(L)'
;MLKYCWNEKTGWFLDYNWKLQQTSPVETLAGTFPLEFEVATKKQAESVAQKLKSTFLKTGGLVTTVNRSGQQWDLPNAWTPLEYIAIDGLEKYQQKNLAREIAER
;
A
#
# COMPACT_ATOMS: atom_id res chain seq x y z
N MET A 1 6.56 -0.58 -14.42
CA MET A 1 5.93 -0.78 -13.11
C MET A 1 5.23 -2.14 -13.01
N LEU A 2 4.11 -2.38 -13.74
CA LEU A 2 3.32 -3.62 -13.60
C LEU A 2 4.10 -4.92 -13.80
N LYS A 3 5.12 -4.92 -14.68
CA LYS A 3 5.98 -6.10 -14.90
C LYS A 3 6.93 -6.43 -13.73
N TYR A 4 7.41 -5.41 -13.01
CA TYR A 4 8.55 -5.55 -12.09
C TYR A 4 8.17 -5.38 -10.62
N CYS A 5 7.15 -4.57 -10.35
CA CYS A 5 6.76 -4.19 -9.00
C CYS A 5 5.54 -4.98 -8.50
N TRP A 6 4.69 -5.47 -9.40
CA TRP A 6 3.53 -6.26 -8.99
C TRP A 6 3.94 -7.68 -8.61
N ASN A 7 3.54 -8.11 -7.41
CA ASN A 7 3.76 -9.47 -6.94
C ASN A 7 2.42 -10.19 -6.77
N GLU A 8 2.11 -11.10 -7.70
CA GLU A 8 0.87 -11.89 -7.70
C GLU A 8 0.68 -12.75 -6.44
N LYS A 9 1.79 -13.18 -5.80
CA LYS A 9 1.71 -14.05 -4.62
C LYS A 9 1.30 -13.28 -3.37
N THR A 10 1.82 -12.07 -3.20
CA THR A 10 1.49 -11.23 -2.04
C THR A 10 0.30 -10.33 -2.29
N GLY A 11 -0.08 -10.14 -3.56
CA GLY A 11 -1.16 -9.23 -3.94
C GLY A 11 -0.82 -7.76 -3.69
N TRP A 12 0.47 -7.41 -3.78
CA TRP A 12 0.99 -6.09 -3.42
C TRP A 12 2.02 -5.57 -4.43
N PHE A 13 2.17 -4.25 -4.49
CA PHE A 13 3.25 -3.60 -5.23
C PHE A 13 4.48 -3.44 -4.33
N LEU A 14 5.61 -3.95 -4.80
CA LEU A 14 6.89 -3.99 -4.11
C LEU A 14 7.96 -3.28 -4.93
N ASP A 15 9.00 -2.80 -4.25
CA ASP A 15 10.18 -2.28 -4.93
C ASP A 15 10.91 -3.40 -5.67
N TYR A 16 11.44 -3.11 -6.85
CA TYR A 16 12.23 -4.06 -7.63
C TYR A 16 13.73 -3.81 -7.42
N ASN A 17 14.44 -4.81 -6.93
CA ASN A 17 15.90 -4.77 -6.81
C ASN A 17 16.52 -5.21 -8.14
N TRP A 18 17.04 -4.25 -8.90
CA TRP A 18 17.62 -4.51 -10.22
C TRP A 18 18.92 -5.34 -10.19
N LYS A 19 19.67 -5.30 -9.09
CA LYS A 19 20.90 -6.11 -8.93
C LYS A 19 20.57 -7.58 -8.69
N LEU A 20 19.57 -7.84 -7.86
CA LEU A 20 19.11 -9.19 -7.55
C LEU A 20 18.05 -9.72 -8.53
N GLN A 21 17.56 -8.87 -9.42
CA GLN A 21 16.50 -9.15 -10.39
C GLN A 21 15.22 -9.73 -9.76
N GLN A 22 14.85 -9.24 -8.58
CA GLN A 22 13.67 -9.69 -7.84
C GLN A 22 13.04 -8.55 -7.05
N THR A 23 11.78 -8.73 -6.64
CA THR A 23 11.12 -7.80 -5.72
C THR A 23 11.75 -7.84 -4.33
N SER A 24 11.81 -6.70 -3.66
CA SER A 24 12.07 -6.59 -2.22
C SER A 24 10.99 -7.34 -1.44
N PRO A 25 11.33 -8.02 -0.33
CA PRO A 25 10.34 -8.67 0.54
C PRO A 25 9.59 -7.67 1.43
N VAL A 26 9.98 -6.39 1.43
CA VAL A 26 9.42 -5.38 2.35
C VAL A 26 8.15 -4.79 1.76
N GLU A 27 7.02 -5.04 2.43
CA GLU A 27 5.74 -4.42 2.13
C GLU A 27 5.68 -3.04 2.80
N THR A 28 5.68 -1.99 1.98
CA THR A 28 5.53 -0.60 2.42
C THR A 28 4.23 -0.02 1.90
N LEU A 29 3.78 1.07 2.52
CA LEU A 29 2.60 1.81 2.09
C LEU A 29 2.79 2.48 0.72
N ALA A 30 4.02 2.56 0.20
CA ALA A 30 4.28 2.99 -1.18
C ALA A 30 3.60 2.08 -2.23
N GLY A 31 3.18 0.87 -1.85
CA GLY A 31 2.40 -0.02 -2.70
C GLY A 31 1.02 0.53 -3.13
N THR A 32 0.57 1.66 -2.57
CA THR A 32 -0.67 2.34 -2.96
C THR A 32 -0.48 3.36 -4.09
N PHE A 33 0.75 3.79 -4.37
CA PHE A 33 1.03 4.77 -5.42
C PHE A 33 0.51 4.36 -6.82
N PRO A 34 0.55 3.07 -7.21
CA PRO A 34 -0.04 2.64 -8.48
C PRO A 34 -1.55 2.84 -8.57
N LEU A 35 -2.27 2.89 -7.44
CA LEU A 35 -3.68 3.27 -7.41
C LEU A 35 -3.82 4.78 -7.60
N GLU A 36 -3.04 5.58 -6.87
CA GLU A 36 -3.09 7.04 -6.97
C GLU A 36 -2.89 7.55 -8.39
N PHE A 37 -1.95 6.98 -9.13
CA PHE A 37 -1.64 7.38 -10.50
C PHE A 37 -2.38 6.57 -11.57
N GLU A 38 -3.44 5.83 -11.20
CA GLU A 38 -4.28 5.06 -12.11
C GLU A 38 -3.51 4.06 -13.02
N VAL A 39 -2.40 3.50 -12.50
CA VAL A 39 -1.56 2.53 -13.22
C VAL A 39 -2.00 1.08 -12.97
N ALA A 40 -2.55 0.80 -11.80
CA ALA A 40 -3.03 -0.54 -11.43
C ALA A 40 -4.22 -1.00 -12.30
N THR A 41 -4.41 -2.30 -12.39
CA THR A 41 -5.68 -2.87 -12.87
C THR A 41 -6.72 -2.87 -11.74
N LYS A 42 -8.01 -2.99 -12.07
CA LYS A 42 -9.08 -3.11 -11.07
C LYS A 42 -8.84 -4.28 -10.09
N LYS A 43 -8.42 -5.44 -10.61
CA LYS A 43 -8.09 -6.63 -9.81
C LYS A 43 -6.91 -6.37 -8.85
N GLN A 44 -5.89 -5.64 -9.30
CA GLN A 44 -4.76 -5.25 -8.45
C GLN A 44 -5.22 -4.28 -7.35
N ALA A 45 -6.07 -3.31 -7.67
CA ALA A 45 -6.62 -2.39 -6.69
C ALA A 45 -7.48 -3.09 -5.62
N GLU A 46 -8.31 -4.07 -6.02
CA GLU A 46 -9.06 -4.91 -5.07
C GLU A 46 -8.13 -5.67 -4.11
N SER A 47 -7.05 -6.26 -4.63
CA SER A 47 -6.04 -6.93 -3.81
C SER A 47 -5.32 -5.97 -2.87
N VAL A 48 -4.96 -4.78 -3.35
CA VAL A 48 -4.36 -3.72 -2.52
C VAL A 48 -5.32 -3.30 -1.42
N ALA A 49 -6.60 -3.10 -1.71
CA ALA A 49 -7.60 -2.76 -0.70
C ALA A 49 -7.72 -3.84 0.39
N GLN A 50 -7.75 -5.12 0.01
CA GLN A 50 -7.78 -6.24 0.96
C GLN A 50 -6.53 -6.28 1.84
N LYS A 51 -5.35 -6.03 1.26
CA LYS A 51 -4.08 -6.03 1.99
C LYS A 51 -3.97 -4.81 2.92
N LEU A 52 -4.39 -3.62 2.49
CA LEU A 52 -4.48 -2.44 3.35
C LEU A 52 -5.31 -2.74 4.59
N LYS A 53 -6.53 -3.25 4.39
CA LYS A 53 -7.46 -3.55 5.48
C LYS A 53 -6.94 -4.60 6.46
N SER A 54 -6.35 -5.69 5.94
CA SER A 54 -5.90 -6.81 6.78
C SER A 54 -4.55 -6.56 7.48
N THR A 55 -3.68 -5.75 6.87
CA THR A 55 -2.27 -5.70 7.24
C THR A 55 -1.80 -4.33 7.70
N PHE A 56 -2.14 -3.26 6.97
CA PHE A 56 -1.62 -1.90 7.21
C PHE A 56 -2.52 -1.05 8.10
N LEU A 57 -3.84 -1.25 8.04
CA LEU A 57 -4.78 -0.52 8.87
C LEU A 57 -4.66 -0.95 10.34
N LYS A 58 -4.41 0.02 11.22
CA LYS A 58 -4.37 -0.11 12.68
C LYS A 58 -5.36 0.87 13.31
N THR A 59 -5.41 0.90 14.64
CA THR A 59 -6.37 1.72 15.39
C THR A 59 -6.34 3.20 15.01
N GLY A 60 -5.18 3.77 14.70
CA GLY A 60 -5.01 5.19 14.36
C GLY A 60 -4.56 5.45 12.92
N GLY A 61 -4.97 4.60 11.97
CA GLY A 61 -4.69 4.81 10.54
C GLY A 61 -3.78 3.76 9.90
N LEU A 62 -3.12 4.14 8.81
CA LEU A 62 -2.26 3.26 8.02
C LEU A 62 -0.79 3.42 8.42
N VAL A 63 -0.18 2.33 8.87
CA VAL A 63 1.26 2.33 9.20
C VAL A 63 2.11 2.32 7.93
N THR A 64 3.32 2.86 8.02
CA THR A 64 4.23 2.99 6.87
C THR A 64 4.69 1.63 6.33
N THR A 65 4.99 0.70 7.24
CA THR A 65 5.36 -0.69 6.96
C THR A 65 4.84 -1.57 8.10
N VAL A 66 4.95 -2.89 7.94
CA VAL A 66 4.70 -3.86 9.01
C VAL A 66 5.92 -4.17 9.89
N ASN A 67 7.08 -3.61 9.55
CA ASN A 67 8.33 -3.91 10.22
C ASN A 67 8.51 -3.02 11.45
N ARG A 68 8.89 -3.61 12.59
CA ARG A 68 9.20 -2.85 13.81
C ARG A 68 10.72 -2.70 13.96
N SER A 69 11.29 -1.76 13.23
CA SER A 69 12.76 -1.54 13.18
C SER A 69 13.27 -0.51 14.19
N GLY A 70 12.37 0.34 14.71
CA GLY A 70 12.73 1.54 15.48
C GLY A 70 13.01 2.78 14.63
N GLN A 71 12.94 2.68 13.30
CA GLN A 71 13.07 3.80 12.37
C GLN A 71 11.75 4.57 12.21
N GLN A 72 11.85 5.82 11.75
CA GLN A 72 10.69 6.71 11.63
C GLN A 72 9.70 6.29 10.53
N TRP A 73 10.17 5.65 9.46
CA TRP A 73 9.36 5.19 8.33
C TRP A 73 8.94 3.72 8.43
N ASP A 74 8.69 3.25 9.65
CA ASP A 74 8.37 1.86 9.97
C ASP A 74 7.34 1.80 11.11
N LEU A 75 6.79 0.62 11.40
CA LEU A 75 5.85 0.40 12.50
C LEU A 75 6.46 0.91 13.84
N PRO A 76 5.73 1.71 14.64
CA PRO A 76 4.30 1.98 14.59
C PRO A 76 3.89 3.27 13.87
N ASN A 77 4.79 3.94 13.15
CA ASN A 77 4.53 5.28 12.64
C ASN A 77 3.67 5.29 11.38
N ALA A 78 2.77 6.27 11.33
CA ALA A 78 1.96 6.63 10.18
C ALA A 78 2.35 8.04 9.71
N TRP A 79 2.15 8.31 8.42
CA TRP A 79 2.42 9.62 7.83
C TRP A 79 1.23 10.05 7.00
N THR A 80 0.62 11.17 7.36
CA THR A 80 -0.57 11.72 6.69
C THR A 80 -0.44 11.81 5.16
N PRO A 81 0.72 12.19 4.57
CA PRO A 81 0.87 12.16 3.12
C PRO A 81 0.68 10.77 2.50
N LEU A 82 1.14 9.69 3.16
CA LEU A 82 0.97 8.33 2.65
C LEU A 82 -0.47 7.84 2.81
N GLU A 83 -1.16 8.26 3.88
CA GLU A 83 -2.58 7.96 4.06
C GLU A 83 -3.42 8.63 2.97
N TYR A 84 -3.15 9.90 2.67
CA TYR A 84 -3.82 10.62 1.58
C TYR A 84 -3.68 9.88 0.24
N ILE A 85 -2.45 9.46 -0.10
CA ILE A 85 -2.18 8.69 -1.34
C ILE A 85 -2.97 7.38 -1.37
N ALA A 86 -3.09 6.69 -0.23
CA ALA A 86 -3.89 5.48 -0.14
C ALA A 86 -5.39 5.76 -0.29
N ILE A 87 -5.91 6.79 0.37
CA ILE A 87 -7.33 7.17 0.34
C ILE A 87 -7.74 7.58 -1.08
N ASP A 88 -7.02 8.51 -1.71
CA ASP A 88 -7.36 9.02 -3.03
C ASP A 88 -7.20 7.93 -4.11
N GLY A 89 -6.14 7.12 -4.01
CA GLY A 89 -5.97 5.92 -4.83
C GLY A 89 -7.12 4.91 -4.69
N LEU A 90 -7.62 4.67 -3.48
CA LEU A 90 -8.78 3.79 -3.27
C LEU A 90 -10.06 4.36 -3.88
N GLU A 91 -10.29 5.67 -3.77
CA GLU A 91 -11.44 6.36 -4.37
C GLU A 91 -11.45 6.23 -5.90
N LYS A 92 -10.31 6.43 -6.56
CA LYS A 92 -10.14 6.27 -8.03
C LYS A 92 -10.53 4.86 -8.52
N TYR A 93 -10.38 3.84 -7.67
CA TYR A 93 -10.73 2.45 -7.98
C TYR A 93 -12.04 1.98 -7.34
N GLN A 94 -12.91 2.92 -6.92
CA GLN A 94 -14.23 2.64 -6.34
C GLN A 94 -14.21 1.85 -5.02
N GLN A 95 -13.09 1.83 -4.30
CA GLN A 95 -12.93 1.20 -2.98
C GLN A 95 -13.36 2.15 -1.84
N LYS A 96 -14.49 2.85 -2.03
CA LYS A 96 -14.92 4.02 -1.23
C LYS A 96 -15.11 3.72 0.25
N ASN A 97 -15.64 2.53 0.57
CA ASN A 97 -15.89 2.15 1.96
C ASN A 97 -14.58 2.07 2.77
N LEU A 98 -13.52 1.54 2.16
CA LEU A 98 -12.22 1.45 2.82
C LEU A 98 -11.54 2.82 2.88
N ALA A 99 -11.62 3.61 1.80
CA ALA A 99 -11.09 4.97 1.78
C ALA A 99 -11.68 5.81 2.93
N ARG A 100 -13.00 5.74 3.11
CA ARG A 100 -13.71 6.39 4.22
C ARG A 100 -13.31 5.82 5.58
N GLU A 101 -13.20 4.50 5.72
CA GLU A 101 -12.79 3.88 6.98
C GLU A 101 -11.40 4.38 7.41
N ILE A 102 -10.45 4.52 6.48
CA ILE A 102 -9.11 5.04 6.76
C ILE A 102 -9.17 6.51 7.17
N ALA A 103 -9.94 7.34 6.46
CA ALA A 103 -10.07 8.77 6.74
C ALA A 103 -10.73 9.10 8.10
N GLU A 104 -11.46 8.15 8.68
CA GLU A 104 -12.15 8.28 9.97
C GLU A 104 -11.34 7.72 11.17
N ARG A 105 -10.14 7.16 10.94
CA ARG A 105 -9.24 6.71 12.02
C ARG A 105 -8.42 7.86 12.61
#